data_AF-A0A940FNQ0-F1
#
_entry.id   AF-A0A940FNQ0-F1
#
_cell.length_a   1.000
_cell.length_b   1.000
_cell.length_c   1.000
_cell.angle_alpha   90.00
_cell.angle_beta   90.00
_cell.angle_gamma   90.00
#
_symmetry.space_group_name_H-M   'P 1'
#
loop_
_entity.id
_entity.type
_entity.pdbx_description
1 polymer ?
#
loop_
_entity_poly.entity_id
_entity_poly.type
_entity_poly.pdbx_seq_one_letter_code
_entity_poly.pdbx_strand_id
1 'polypeptide(L)' 'MSGVLRKLAEYLYIKKRDPNEPTTQWMKYMHGINRLSLIMFIVAIIILIIKLIRQ' A
#
# COMPACT_ATOMS: atom_id res chain seq x y z
N MET A 1 -15.03 4.66 17.45
CA MET A 1 -13.80 5.44 17.16
C MET A 1 -13.54 5.38 15.67
N SER A 2 -13.17 6.54 15.10
CA SER A 2 -13.35 6.95 13.70
C SER A 2 -12.94 5.93 12.63
N GLY A 3 -13.86 5.64 11.69
CA GLY A 3 -13.64 4.73 10.55
C GLY A 3 -12.45 5.10 9.65
N VAL A 4 -11.92 6.32 9.78
CA VAL A 4 -10.73 6.81 9.06
C VAL A 4 -9.47 6.06 9.49
N LEU A 5 -9.25 5.84 10.79
CA LEU A 5 -8.08 5.08 11.28
C LEU A 5 -8.13 3.61 10.86
N ARG A 6 -9.34 3.05 10.77
CA ARG A 6 -9.56 1.69 10.29
C ARG A 6 -9.23 1.55 8.82
N LYS A 7 -9.63 2.54 8.00
CA LYS A 7 -9.28 2.60 6.57
C LYS A 7 -7.77 2.82 6.35
N LEU A 8 -7.13 3.65 7.16
CA LEU A 8 -5.67 3.84 7.11
C LEU A 8 -4.91 2.58 7.52
N ALA A 9 -5.37 1.85 8.54
CA ALA A 9 -4.76 0.59 8.97
C ALA A 9 -4.99 -0.56 7.96
N GLU A 10 -6.13 -0.58 7.26
CA GLU A 10 -6.39 -1.46 6.11
C GLU A 10 -5.45 -1.16 4.96
N TYR A 11 -5.21 0.12 4.67
CA TYR A 11 -4.32 0.56 3.59
C TYR A 11 -2.85 0.31 3.91
N LEU A 12 -2.44 0.55 5.16
CA LEU A 12 -1.09 0.29 5.66
C LEU A 12 -0.86 -1.18 6.04
N TYR A 13 -1.88 -2.03 5.93
CA TYR A 13 -1.80 -3.47 6.14
C TYR A 13 -1.20 -3.87 7.51
N ILE A 14 -1.37 -3.03 8.55
CA ILE A 14 -0.90 -3.29 9.92
C ILE A 14 -1.98 -4.02 10.73
N LYS A 15 -2.77 -4.87 10.09
CA LYS A 15 -3.63 -5.82 10.81
C LYS A 15 -3.03 -7.21 10.66
N LYS A 16 -2.53 -7.73 11.78
CA LYS A 16 -2.07 -9.12 11.91
C LYS A 16 -3.23 -10.03 11.52
N ARG A 17 -2.97 -10.95 10.58
CA ARG A 17 -3.96 -11.88 10.03
C ARG A 17 -4.59 -12.71 11.15
N ASP A 18 -5.91 -12.70 11.25
CA ASP A 18 -6.66 -13.67 12.04
C ASP A 18 -6.43 -15.07 11.40
N PRO A 19 -6.11 -16.10 12.17
CA PRO A 19 -5.77 -17.42 11.62
C PRO A 19 -6.96 -18.17 11.01
N ASN A 20 -8.20 -17.73 11.29
CA ASN A 20 -9.45 -18.37 10.85
C ASN A 20 -10.09 -17.75 9.60
N GLU A 21 -9.48 -16.72 9.00
CA GLU A 21 -10.08 -16.04 7.83
C GLU A 21 -9.76 -16.78 6.52
N PRO A 22 -10.75 -16.95 5.62
CA PRO A 22 -10.58 -17.68 4.37
C PRO A 22 -9.56 -16.96 3.49
N THR A 23 -8.47 -17.66 3.15
CA THR A 23 -7.44 -17.16 2.24
C THR A 23 -7.97 -17.11 0.81
N THR A 24 -8.77 -16.09 0.52
CA THR A 24 -9.32 -15.87 -0.82
C THR A 24 -8.29 -15.22 -1.73
N GLN A 25 -8.30 -15.60 -3.01
CA GLN A 25 -7.39 -15.07 -4.03
C GLN A 25 -7.49 -13.53 -4.15
N TRP A 26 -8.67 -12.96 -3.85
CA TRP A 26 -8.94 -11.53 -3.77
C TRP A 26 -8.04 -10.78 -2.77
N MET A 27 -7.65 -11.42 -1.67
CA MET A 27 -6.75 -10.81 -0.68
C MET A 27 -5.30 -10.69 -1.19
N LYS A 28 -4.86 -11.64 -2.02
CA LYS A 28 -3.55 -11.55 -2.72
C LYS A 28 -3.56 -10.40 -3.73
N TYR A 29 -4.66 -10.21 -4.46
CA TYR A 29 -4.81 -9.07 -5.36
C TYR A 29 -4.81 -7.73 -4.62
N MET A 30 -5.49 -7.61 -3.48
CA MET A 30 -5.41 -6.42 -2.62
C MET A 30 -3.96 -6.11 -2.20
N HIS A 31 -3.19 -7.13 -1.79
CA HIS A 31 -1.78 -6.92 -1.44
C HIS A 31 -0.91 -6.56 -2.66
N GLY A 32 -1.19 -7.16 -3.82
CA GLY A 32 -0.50 -6.83 -5.07
C GLY A 32 -0.71 -5.38 -5.49
N ILE A 33 -1.93 -4.87 -5.39
CA ILE A 33 -2.27 -3.47 -5.69
C ILE A 33 -1.54 -2.52 -4.73
N ASN A 34 -1.46 -2.84 -3.43
CA ASN A 34 -0.73 -2.01 -2.46
C ASN A 34 0.79 -2.03 -2.67
N ARG A 35 1.34 -3.16 -3.12
CA ARG A 35 2.76 -3.24 -3.51
C ARG A 35 3.04 -2.41 -4.77
N LEU A 36 2.13 -2.45 -5.73
CA LEU A 36 2.25 -1.68 -6.97
C LEU A 36 2.16 -0.17 -6.72
N SER A 37 1.26 0.27 -5.85
CA SER A 37 1.11 1.68 -5.50
C SER A 37 2.38 2.25 -4.85
N LEU A 38 3.03 1.48 -3.97
CA LEU A 38 4.30 1.88 -3.35
C LEU A 38 5.44 1.96 -4.37
N ILE A 39 5.51 1.02 -5.30
CA ILE A 39 6.52 1.03 -6.38
C ILE A 39 6.32 2.27 -7.27
N MET A 40 5.10 2.56 -7.70
CA MET A 40 4.79 3.75 -8.50
C MET A 40 5.13 5.04 -7.76
N PHE A 41 4.85 5.10 -6.45
CA PHE A 41 5.20 6.24 -5.60
C PHE A 41 6.71 6.47 -5.53
N ILE A 42 7.50 5.42 -5.31
CA ILE A 42 8.97 5.50 -5.29
C ILE A 42 9.51 5.95 -6.65
N VAL A 43 8.99 5.40 -7.75
CA VAL A 43 9.38 5.82 -9.11
C VAL A 43 9.10 7.30 -9.34
N ALA A 44 7.93 7.80 -8.91
CA ALA A 44 7.59 9.20 -9.01
C ALA A 44 8.55 10.10 -8.19
N ILE A 45 8.93 9.68 -6.98
CA ILE A 45 9.93 10.38 -6.16
C ILE A 45 11.30 10.40 -6.85
N ILE A 46 11.74 9.27 -7.42
CA ILE A 46 13.02 9.20 -8.15
C ILE A 46 13.02 10.17 -9.33
N ILE A 47 11.95 10.20 -10.13
CA ILE A 47 11.80 11.13 -11.25
C ILE A 47 11.83 12.58 -10.75
N LEU A 48 11.13 12.88 -9.66
CA LEU A 48 11.11 14.22 -9.07
C LEU A 48 12.50 14.67 -8.60
N ILE A 49 13.25 13.80 -7.91
CA ILE A 49 14.61 14.07 -7.45
C ILE A 49 15.54 14.31 -8.63
N ILE A 50 15.50 13.44 -9.66
CA ILE A 50 16.30 13.61 -10.88
C ILE A 50 15.98 14.95 -11.54
N LYS A 51 14.70 15.33 -11.60
CA LYS A 51 14.27 16.61 -12.18
C LYS A 51 14.76 17.80 -11.36
N LEU A 52 14.75 17.70 -10.03
CA LEU A 52 15.25 18.75 -9.14
C LEU A 52 16.78 18.92 -9.22
N ILE A 53 17.54 17.84 -9.42
CA ILE A 53 19.00 17.88 -9.53
C ILE A 53 19.46 18.28 -10.95
N ARG A 54 18.69 17.98 -11.99
CA ARG A 54 18.94 18.43 -13.38
C ARG A 54 18.42 19.84 -13.70
N GLN A 55 17.70 20.46 -12.77
CA GLN A 55 17.39 21.89 -12.81
C GLN A 55 18.56 22.68 -12.24
#